data_AF-F5T7Z6-F1
#
_entry.id   AF-F5T7Z6-F1
#
_cell.length_a   1.000
_cell.length_b   1.000
_cell.length_c   1.000
_cell.angle_alpha   90.00
_cell.angle_beta   90.00
_cell.angle_gamma   90.00
#
_symmetry.space_group_name_H-M   'P 1'
#
loop_
_entity.id
_entity.type
_entity.pdbx_description
1 polymer ?
#
loop_
_entity_poly.entity_id
_entity_poly.type
_entity_poly.pdbx_seq_one_letter_code
_entity_poly.pdbx_strand_id
1 'polypeptide(L)'
;MRNICQRDIFFYMNEELRIPQKVMCSIFNKVRQGNMVETRISEIKQGKRRGYRGLKEAALPCFLECFQESAEEEAFRKLLNFVHREELYFPDAERKEDDSFQSYALRFLECGLANCEVPGKEALLQSGSESDEKAGESGECPAVDGAEGTLLYREVHSADFSSVESLLEKLRRNWKYLLFVAFCFTTVFLSFSFFSTNGINLFLDLLHLSPGIFIPLTLFLALSPLPFGILDVGITLYSYKKRNPEADISLREIYYIGKYGDKTRVLPGKGRYDLCPSLIVYSIGCNLIGSLSAIAIFLFLRTMPDFSDYVLRGKFTSMANIALAFNMLTTFAHTFFLFTREPMTKFREKEENPDTKRADRLHVISNNLYMIYSMSFSAIGMILAFLYSYDFAQSEKLSLSPSFAFAIFAVHAYLWFSSCSPYAVEFNAECAGSFLFLSPIVVIISSLSTFLCFQTGIGSTMVNLANFLAVVTWLQCFLKNGAEKSILPFIRMHRAYFVLYILLFFLFYLLSIHL
;
A
#
# COMPACT_ATOMS: atom_id res chain seq x y z
N MET A 1 -17.48 38.18 -10.64
CA MET A 1 -16.03 37.94 -10.49
C MET A 1 -15.76 36.61 -9.81
N ARG A 2 -14.86 35.80 -10.38
CA ARG A 2 -14.44 34.49 -9.87
C ARG A 2 -13.01 34.55 -9.36
N ASN A 3 -12.66 33.74 -8.35
CA ASN A 3 -11.28 33.68 -7.86
C ASN A 3 -10.31 33.30 -8.99
N ILE A 4 -9.20 34.03 -9.09
CA ILE A 4 -8.11 33.70 -10.01
C ILE A 4 -7.56 32.30 -9.71
N CYS A 5 -7.17 31.57 -10.75
CA CYS A 5 -6.55 30.25 -10.63
C CYS A 5 -5.45 30.01 -11.68
N GLN A 6 -4.82 28.85 -11.60
CA GLN A 6 -3.73 28.50 -12.53
C GLN A 6 -4.15 28.46 -14.00
N ARG A 7 -5.41 28.14 -14.29
CA ARG A 7 -5.95 28.21 -15.64
C ARG A 7 -5.77 29.62 -16.21
N ASP A 8 -6.07 30.64 -15.41
CA ASP A 8 -6.01 32.04 -15.82
C ASP A 8 -4.57 32.47 -16.04
N ILE A 9 -3.65 32.03 -15.18
CA ILE A 9 -2.22 32.30 -15.34
C ILE A 9 -1.67 31.64 -16.60
N PHE A 10 -1.93 30.35 -16.82
CA PHE A 10 -1.45 29.65 -18.01
C PHE A 10 -2.11 30.17 -19.28
N PHE A 11 -3.36 30.60 -19.22
CA PHE A 11 -4.04 31.25 -20.32
C PHE A 11 -3.38 32.59 -20.65
N TYR A 12 -3.20 33.47 -19.66
CA TYR A 12 -2.55 34.76 -19.85
C TYR A 12 -1.14 34.63 -20.41
N MET A 13 -0.31 33.76 -19.82
CA MET A 13 1.05 33.52 -20.29
C MET A 13 1.09 32.99 -21.73
N ASN A 14 0.18 32.08 -22.09
CA ASN A 14 0.24 31.44 -23.40
C ASN A 14 -0.41 32.26 -24.51
N GLU A 15 -1.55 32.90 -24.25
CA GLU A 15 -2.35 33.60 -25.27
C GLU A 15 -2.02 35.09 -25.33
N GLU A 16 -1.86 35.76 -24.18
CA GLU A 16 -1.62 37.21 -24.14
C GLU A 16 -0.12 37.51 -24.27
N LEU A 17 0.73 36.83 -23.48
CA LEU A 17 2.19 37.01 -23.52
C LEU A 17 2.89 36.15 -24.57
N ARG A 18 2.16 35.26 -25.26
CA ARG A 18 2.69 34.32 -26.29
C ARG A 18 3.86 33.46 -25.82
N ILE A 19 3.94 33.17 -24.52
CA ILE A 19 4.96 32.29 -23.96
C ILE A 19 4.62 30.84 -24.31
N PRO A 20 5.53 30.08 -24.96
CA PRO A 20 5.29 28.67 -25.26
C PRO A 20 5.14 27.82 -23.99
N GLN A 21 4.28 26.81 -24.02
CA GLN A 21 4.09 25.88 -22.88
C GLN A 21 5.39 25.21 -22.44
N LYS A 22 6.30 24.92 -23.39
CA LYS A 22 7.66 24.43 -23.10
C LYS A 22 8.45 25.37 -22.19
N VAL A 23 8.35 26.68 -22.41
CA VAL A 23 9.05 27.70 -21.61
C VAL A 23 8.42 27.82 -20.24
N MET A 24 7.07 27.84 -20.16
CA MET A 24 6.35 27.75 -18.88
C MET A 24 6.80 26.54 -18.07
N CYS A 25 6.83 25.34 -18.67
CA CYS A 25 7.34 24.13 -18.02
C CYS A 25 8.76 24.33 -17.49
N SER A 26 9.67 24.93 -18.27
CA SER A 26 11.04 25.20 -17.83
C SER A 26 11.11 26.11 -16.61
N ILE A 27 10.27 27.15 -16.54
CA ILE A 27 10.25 28.10 -15.42
C ILE A 27 9.71 27.44 -14.16
N PHE A 28 8.56 26.79 -14.26
CA PHE A 28 7.93 26.15 -13.12
C PHE A 28 8.75 24.96 -12.59
N ASN A 29 9.45 24.22 -13.46
CA ASN A 29 10.34 23.13 -13.06
C ASN A 29 11.60 23.60 -12.31
N LYS A 30 11.94 24.90 -12.31
CA LYS A 30 13.04 25.43 -11.48
C LYS A 30 12.68 25.48 -10.00
N VAL A 31 11.39 25.62 -9.68
CA VAL A 31 10.91 25.85 -8.31
C VAL A 31 10.20 24.62 -7.74
N ARG A 32 9.54 23.85 -8.60
CA ARG A 32 8.77 22.67 -8.21
C ARG A 32 9.60 21.39 -8.27
N GLN A 33 9.43 20.52 -7.28
CA GLN A 33 9.90 19.13 -7.35
C GLN A 33 8.97 18.31 -8.27
N GLY A 34 9.40 18.06 -9.51
CA GLY A 34 8.72 17.22 -10.50
C GLY A 34 8.46 17.94 -11.84
N ASN A 35 8.46 17.18 -12.94
CA ASN A 35 8.36 17.75 -14.29
C ASN A 35 6.91 18.08 -14.66
N MET A 36 6.65 19.34 -14.99
CA MET A 36 5.48 19.76 -15.76
C MET A 36 5.62 19.28 -17.20
N VAL A 37 4.50 18.88 -17.79
CA VAL A 37 4.39 18.47 -19.19
C VAL A 37 3.40 19.37 -19.91
N GLU A 38 3.72 19.72 -21.15
CA GLU A 38 2.95 20.68 -21.97
C GLU A 38 1.49 20.25 -22.12
N THR A 39 1.25 18.97 -22.39
CA THR A 39 -0.10 18.39 -22.51
C THR A 39 -0.98 18.68 -21.31
N ARG A 40 -0.42 18.63 -20.09
CA ARG A 40 -1.15 18.90 -18.86
C ARG A 40 -1.37 20.39 -18.60
N ILE A 41 -0.47 21.27 -19.03
CA ILE A 41 -0.73 22.71 -19.05
C ILE A 41 -1.92 23.00 -19.97
N SER A 42 -1.95 22.38 -21.15
CA SER A 42 -3.08 22.50 -22.08
C SER A 42 -4.41 22.00 -21.48
N GLU A 43 -4.41 20.86 -20.77
CA GLU A 43 -5.60 20.34 -20.08
C GLU A 43 -6.12 21.31 -18.98
N ILE A 44 -5.21 21.94 -18.22
CA ILE A 44 -5.56 22.91 -17.17
C ILE A 44 -6.11 24.20 -17.79
N LYS A 45 -5.49 24.71 -18.86
CA LYS A 45 -6.00 25.86 -19.64
C LYS A 45 -7.44 25.62 -20.12
N GLN A 46 -7.74 24.39 -20.54
CA GLN A 46 -9.05 23.96 -21.02
C GLN A 46 -10.05 23.64 -19.89
N GLY A 47 -9.66 23.76 -18.62
CA GLY A 47 -10.52 23.43 -17.48
C GLY A 47 -10.81 21.93 -17.33
N LYS A 48 -10.13 21.06 -18.08
CA LYS A 48 -10.32 19.60 -18.03
C LYS A 48 -9.64 18.96 -16.81
N ARG A 49 -8.78 19.71 -16.12
CA ARG A 49 -7.96 19.18 -15.04
C ARG A 49 -7.62 20.25 -14.01
N ARG A 50 -7.51 19.84 -12.74
CA ARG A 50 -7.00 20.68 -11.65
C ARG A 50 -5.53 21.04 -11.84
N GLY A 51 -5.15 22.20 -11.28
CA GLY A 51 -3.80 22.74 -11.30
C GLY A 51 -2.73 21.88 -10.58
N TYR A 52 -1.50 22.37 -10.58
CA TYR A 52 -0.35 21.80 -9.89
C TYR A 52 -0.15 22.46 -8.51
N ARG A 53 0.04 21.67 -7.45
CA ARG A 53 0.37 22.22 -6.14
C ARG A 53 1.80 22.80 -6.11
N GLY A 54 2.01 23.82 -5.28
CA GLY A 54 3.34 24.40 -5.01
C GLY A 54 3.90 25.25 -6.15
N LEU A 55 3.03 25.97 -6.89
CA LEU A 55 3.48 26.92 -7.92
C LEU A 55 3.52 28.37 -7.42
N LYS A 56 3.05 28.66 -6.21
CA LYS A 56 3.04 30.04 -5.67
C LYS A 56 4.46 30.62 -5.66
N GLU A 57 5.44 29.81 -5.27
CA GLU A 57 6.86 30.17 -5.19
C GLU A 57 7.47 30.46 -6.57
N ALA A 58 6.81 30.07 -7.67
CA ALA A 58 7.25 30.35 -9.02
C ALA A 58 6.82 31.73 -9.55
N ALA A 59 6.06 32.51 -8.78
CA ALA A 59 5.61 33.84 -9.19
C ALA A 59 6.78 34.77 -9.55
N LEU A 60 7.81 34.84 -8.72
CA LEU A 60 8.97 35.70 -8.98
C LEU A 60 9.78 35.25 -10.23
N PRO A 61 10.14 33.96 -10.38
CA PRO A 61 10.74 33.47 -11.64
C PRO A 61 9.86 33.71 -12.88
N CYS A 62 8.54 33.56 -12.77
CA CYS A 62 7.62 33.85 -13.86
C CYS A 62 7.64 35.33 -14.25
N PHE A 63 7.60 36.23 -13.26
CA PHE A 63 7.70 37.66 -13.52
C PHE A 63 9.01 38.01 -14.23
N LEU A 64 10.14 37.55 -13.68
CA LEU A 64 11.47 37.84 -14.22
C LEU A 64 11.68 37.27 -15.63
N GLU A 65 11.08 36.14 -15.98
CA GLU A 65 11.31 35.49 -17.28
C GLU A 65 10.24 35.78 -18.34
N CYS A 66 9.00 36.12 -17.93
CA CYS A 66 7.88 36.28 -18.86
C CYS A 66 7.32 37.70 -18.97
N PHE A 67 7.57 38.58 -18.00
CA PHE A 67 6.96 39.92 -17.94
C PHE A 67 7.93 41.06 -18.26
N GLN A 68 9.10 40.74 -18.85
CA GLN A 68 10.08 41.75 -19.31
C GLN A 68 9.67 42.34 -20.67
N GLU A 69 8.60 43.13 -20.71
CA GLU A 69 8.30 43.99 -21.87
C GLU A 69 9.07 45.33 -21.79
N SER A 70 9.24 45.99 -22.93
CA SER A 70 10.02 47.24 -23.08
C SER A 70 9.29 48.52 -22.65
N ALA A 71 8.00 48.43 -22.27
CA ALA A 71 7.22 49.56 -21.75
C ALA A 71 6.29 49.10 -20.60
N GLU A 72 6.68 49.37 -19.36
CA GLU A 72 5.98 48.90 -18.15
C GLU A 72 4.52 49.36 -18.09
N GLU A 73 4.22 50.61 -18.46
CA GLU A 73 2.87 51.16 -18.36
C GLU A 73 1.88 50.48 -19.32
N GLU A 74 2.37 50.08 -20.51
CA GLU A 74 1.56 49.34 -21.48
C GLU A 74 1.29 47.92 -21.00
N ALA A 75 2.30 47.24 -20.46
CA ALA A 75 2.18 45.89 -19.92
C ALA A 75 1.23 45.87 -18.70
N PHE A 76 1.28 46.90 -17.86
CA PHE A 76 0.38 47.06 -16.73
C PHE A 76 -1.07 47.24 -17.20
N ARG A 77 -1.30 48.12 -18.18
CA ARG A 77 -2.64 48.33 -18.75
C ARG A 77 -3.21 47.06 -19.38
N LYS A 78 -2.41 46.28 -20.11
CA LYS A 78 -2.84 44.99 -20.68
C LYS A 78 -3.27 43.99 -19.60
N LEU A 79 -2.49 43.87 -18.53
CA LEU A 79 -2.80 42.97 -17.43
C LEU A 79 -4.09 43.38 -16.69
N LEU A 80 -4.27 44.68 -16.43
CA LEU A 80 -5.51 45.20 -15.83
C LEU A 80 -6.73 44.92 -16.73
N ASN A 81 -6.60 45.17 -18.03
CA ASN A 81 -7.65 44.87 -19.00
C ASN A 81 -8.00 43.38 -19.02
N PHE A 82 -7.02 42.49 -18.92
CA PHE A 82 -7.25 41.05 -18.84
C PHE A 82 -8.01 40.68 -17.56
N VAL A 83 -7.57 41.17 -16.40
CA VAL A 83 -8.21 40.90 -15.10
C VAL A 83 -9.68 41.36 -15.11
N HIS A 84 -9.95 42.53 -15.68
CA HIS A 84 -11.31 43.05 -15.80
C HIS A 84 -12.14 42.25 -16.81
N ARG A 85 -11.59 41.93 -17.99
CA ARG A 85 -12.27 41.20 -19.06
C ARG A 85 -12.68 39.78 -18.63
N GLU A 86 -11.81 39.09 -17.89
CA GLU A 86 -12.05 37.71 -17.43
C GLU A 86 -12.77 37.65 -16.06
N GLU A 87 -13.17 38.82 -15.53
CA GLU A 87 -13.81 39.01 -14.23
C GLU A 87 -13.06 38.30 -13.08
N LEU A 88 -11.75 38.47 -12.99
CA LEU A 88 -10.91 37.77 -12.01
C LEU A 88 -10.84 38.54 -10.68
N TYR A 89 -10.98 37.80 -9.58
CA TYR A 89 -10.82 38.30 -8.22
C TYR A 89 -9.55 37.76 -7.55
N PHE A 90 -8.82 38.65 -6.92
CA PHE A 90 -7.74 38.40 -5.97
C PHE A 90 -7.60 39.64 -5.06
N PRO A 91 -6.92 39.53 -3.90
CA PRO A 91 -6.72 40.69 -3.02
C PRO A 91 -6.16 41.90 -3.78
N ASP A 92 -6.85 43.03 -3.67
CA ASP A 92 -6.48 44.29 -4.31
C ASP A 92 -6.39 44.21 -5.85
N ALA A 93 -7.33 43.50 -6.49
CA ALA A 93 -7.41 43.35 -7.95
C ALA A 93 -7.70 44.67 -8.69
N GLU A 94 -8.34 45.64 -8.05
CA GLU A 94 -8.70 46.94 -8.65
C GLU A 94 -7.54 47.96 -8.71
N ARG A 95 -6.31 47.52 -8.37
CA ARG A 95 -5.08 48.33 -8.26
C ARG A 95 -5.12 49.34 -7.10
N LYS A 96 -4.06 49.38 -6.31
CA LYS A 96 -3.83 50.43 -5.30
C LYS A 96 -3.19 51.67 -5.93
N GLU A 97 -3.39 52.84 -5.32
CA GLU A 97 -2.79 54.10 -5.77
C GLU A 97 -1.25 54.03 -5.87
N ASP A 98 -0.59 53.20 -5.07
CA ASP A 98 0.86 53.01 -5.00
C ASP A 98 1.37 51.72 -5.68
N ASP A 99 0.52 50.97 -6.38
CA ASP A 99 0.97 49.74 -7.04
C ASP A 99 1.90 50.03 -8.24
N SER A 100 3.10 49.45 -8.19
CA SER A 100 3.97 49.25 -9.35
C SER A 100 3.49 48.08 -10.21
N PHE A 101 3.91 48.04 -11.49
CA PHE A 101 3.62 46.89 -12.35
C PHE A 101 4.13 45.57 -11.73
N GLN A 102 5.34 45.60 -11.17
CA GLN A 102 5.94 44.43 -10.53
C GLN A 102 5.13 43.96 -9.32
N SER A 103 4.75 44.86 -8.41
CA SER A 103 3.97 44.49 -7.22
C SER A 103 2.60 43.93 -7.58
N TYR A 104 1.95 44.52 -8.58
CA TYR A 104 0.66 44.04 -9.07
C TYR A 104 0.77 42.68 -9.79
N ALA A 105 1.73 42.53 -10.70
CA ALA A 105 1.94 41.30 -11.45
C ALA A 105 2.35 40.12 -10.55
N LEU A 106 3.20 40.36 -9.54
CA LEU A 106 3.55 39.34 -8.56
C LEU A 106 2.33 38.90 -7.75
N ARG A 107 1.47 39.83 -7.32
CA ARG A 107 0.24 39.48 -6.59
C ARG A 107 -0.73 38.68 -7.45
N PHE A 108 -0.92 39.07 -8.71
CA PHE A 108 -1.67 38.31 -9.71
C PHE A 108 -1.12 36.88 -9.85
N LEU A 109 0.19 36.73 -10.05
CA LEU A 109 0.85 35.43 -10.20
C LEU A 109 0.77 34.58 -8.93
N GLU A 110 1.05 35.13 -7.75
CA GLU A 110 1.01 34.39 -6.48
C GLU A 110 -0.38 33.87 -6.16
N CYS A 111 -1.41 34.71 -6.32
CA CYS A 111 -2.79 34.30 -6.07
C CYS A 111 -3.28 33.27 -7.08
N GLY A 112 -3.01 33.48 -8.37
CA GLY A 112 -3.41 32.54 -9.42
C GLY A 112 -2.67 31.22 -9.36
N LEU A 113 -1.36 31.24 -9.13
CA LEU A 113 -0.54 30.03 -9.02
C LEU A 113 -0.80 29.24 -7.74
N ALA A 114 -1.22 29.89 -6.65
CA ALA A 114 -1.64 29.20 -5.43
C ALA A 114 -2.96 28.42 -5.61
N ASN A 115 -3.88 28.93 -6.45
CA ASN A 115 -5.20 28.35 -6.60
C ASN A 115 -5.26 27.28 -7.71
N CYS A 116 -5.41 26.02 -7.30
CA CYS A 116 -5.47 24.85 -8.18
C CYS A 116 -6.89 24.51 -8.67
N GLU A 117 -7.90 25.31 -8.31
CA GLU A 117 -9.30 25.08 -8.64
C GLU A 117 -9.58 25.22 -10.14
N VAL A 118 -10.56 24.45 -10.63
CA VAL A 118 -11.16 24.66 -11.94
C VAL A 118 -12.32 25.65 -11.72
N PRO A 119 -12.33 26.84 -12.37
CA PRO A 119 -13.41 27.78 -12.17
C PRO A 119 -14.72 27.24 -12.75
N GLY A 120 -15.74 27.09 -11.89
CA GLY A 120 -17.15 26.90 -12.26
C GLY A 120 -17.61 25.45 -12.49
N LYS A 121 -18.34 24.91 -11.50
CA LYS A 121 -19.15 23.66 -11.56
C LYS A 121 -20.29 23.70 -12.59
N GLU A 122 -20.62 24.86 -13.14
CA GLU A 122 -21.79 25.07 -14.01
C GLU A 122 -21.60 24.51 -15.43
N ALA A 123 -20.37 24.36 -15.92
CA ALA A 123 -20.10 23.75 -17.23
C ALA A 123 -20.08 22.20 -17.22
N LEU A 124 -20.02 21.58 -16.03
CA LEU A 124 -20.14 20.11 -15.89
C LEU A 124 -21.59 19.65 -15.84
N LEU A 125 -22.55 20.56 -15.63
CA LEU A 125 -23.97 20.24 -15.47
C LEU A 125 -24.77 20.19 -16.79
N GLN A 126 -24.14 20.37 -17.96
CA GLN A 126 -24.76 20.07 -19.28
C GLN A 126 -24.23 18.78 -19.95
N SER A 127 -23.36 18.02 -19.29
CA SER A 127 -23.04 16.66 -19.71
C SER A 127 -22.82 15.76 -18.49
N GLY A 128 -23.90 15.18 -17.98
CA GLY A 128 -23.87 14.07 -17.03
C GLY A 128 -23.56 14.49 -15.60
N SER A 129 -24.62 14.92 -14.91
CA SER A 129 -24.64 15.38 -13.52
C SER A 129 -24.04 14.40 -12.50
N GLU A 130 -22.96 14.84 -11.86
CA GLU A 130 -22.78 14.76 -10.41
C GLU A 130 -22.26 16.11 -9.91
N SER A 131 -22.82 16.62 -8.82
CA SER A 131 -22.00 17.28 -7.80
C SER A 131 -22.70 17.35 -6.46
N ASP A 132 -22.06 16.79 -5.44
CA ASP A 132 -22.20 17.16 -4.03
C ASP A 132 -21.86 18.64 -3.77
N GLU A 133 -22.54 19.23 -2.81
CA GLU A 133 -22.16 20.37 -1.96
C GLU A 133 -22.57 20.02 -0.52
N LYS A 134 -21.88 20.35 0.58
CA LYS A 134 -20.80 21.29 0.89
C LYS A 134 -20.30 21.02 2.33
N ALA A 135 -19.09 21.48 2.67
CA ALA A 135 -18.65 21.83 4.03
C ALA A 135 -18.94 23.34 4.26
N GLY A 136 -19.13 23.88 5.47
CA GLY A 136 -19.04 23.33 6.82
C GLY A 136 -19.35 24.37 7.91
N GLU A 137 -18.87 24.06 9.12
CA GLU A 137 -18.65 24.88 10.33
C GLU A 137 -19.79 25.21 11.31
N SER A 138 -19.66 24.57 12.49
CA SER A 138 -19.99 24.96 13.88
C SER A 138 -21.40 25.41 14.27
N GLY A 139 -22.03 24.61 15.15
CA GLY A 139 -23.11 25.03 16.05
C GLY A 139 -24.17 23.94 16.29
N GLU A 140 -24.10 23.31 17.47
CA GLU A 140 -25.16 22.60 18.23
C GLU A 140 -26.14 21.61 17.55
N CYS A 141 -26.22 20.38 18.10
CA CYS A 141 -27.19 19.33 17.74
C CYS A 141 -28.64 19.71 18.13
N PRO A 142 -29.67 19.14 17.47
CA PRO A 142 -30.17 17.82 17.89
C PRO A 142 -30.49 16.84 16.73
N ALA A 143 -30.56 15.56 17.10
CA ALA A 143 -30.76 14.37 16.27
C ALA A 143 -32.12 14.28 15.56
N VAL A 144 -32.18 13.61 14.40
CA VAL A 144 -33.16 12.56 14.00
C VAL A 144 -32.56 11.69 12.87
N ASP A 145 -32.87 10.39 12.95
CA ASP A 145 -32.55 9.24 12.07
C ASP A 145 -32.78 9.40 10.55
N GLY A 146 -32.07 8.56 9.78
CA GLY A 146 -32.48 8.15 8.43
C GLY A 146 -31.33 7.77 7.51
N ALA A 147 -31.20 6.48 7.19
CA ALA A 147 -30.19 5.90 6.32
C ALA A 147 -30.27 6.40 4.86
N GLU A 148 -29.12 6.52 4.17
CA GLU A 148 -28.79 5.70 2.99
C GLU A 148 -27.37 5.98 2.50
N GLY A 149 -26.66 4.90 2.19
CA GLY A 149 -25.26 4.92 1.78
C GLY A 149 -25.07 5.30 0.32
N THR A 150 -24.01 6.03 0.04
CA THR A 150 -23.34 6.00 -1.26
C THR A 150 -21.84 6.14 -1.05
N LEU A 151 -21.12 5.15 -1.57
CA LEU A 151 -19.69 4.93 -1.50
C LEU A 151 -18.92 6.08 -2.17
N LEU A 152 -18.51 7.07 -1.37
CA LEU A 152 -17.57 8.11 -1.79
C LEU A 152 -16.19 7.47 -1.96
N TYR A 153 -15.82 7.25 -3.22
CA TYR A 153 -14.49 6.80 -3.66
C TYR A 153 -13.46 7.84 -3.20
N ARG A 154 -12.85 7.57 -2.05
CA ARG A 154 -11.69 8.33 -1.56
C ARG A 154 -10.57 8.09 -2.56
N GLU A 155 -10.14 9.16 -3.25
CA GLU A 155 -8.86 9.22 -3.95
C GLU A 155 -7.80 8.57 -3.05
N VAL A 156 -7.44 7.33 -3.38
CA VAL A 156 -6.29 6.66 -2.79
C VAL A 156 -5.13 7.59 -3.07
N HIS A 157 -4.62 8.24 -2.03
CA HIS A 157 -3.44 9.07 -2.13
C HIS A 157 -2.36 8.24 -2.81
N SER A 158 -2.13 8.54 -4.08
CA SER A 158 -0.97 8.13 -4.82
C SER A 158 0.23 8.43 -3.93
N ALA A 159 1.03 7.41 -3.63
CA ALA A 159 2.38 7.62 -3.13
C ALA A 159 3.07 8.53 -4.17
N ASP A 160 3.17 9.81 -3.82
CA ASP A 160 3.84 10.82 -4.61
C ASP A 160 5.33 10.56 -4.42
N PHE A 161 5.88 9.62 -5.17
CA PHE A 161 7.32 9.37 -5.26
C PHE A 161 8.03 10.52 -6.02
N SER A 162 7.63 11.77 -5.80
CA SER A 162 8.36 12.96 -6.23
C SER A 162 9.31 13.48 -5.13
N SER A 163 9.26 12.89 -3.93
CA SER A 163 10.14 13.12 -2.78
C SER A 163 11.10 11.97 -2.48
N VAL A 164 11.46 11.11 -3.46
CA VAL A 164 12.13 9.81 -3.18
C VAL A 164 13.51 9.99 -2.55
N GLU A 165 13.54 10.03 -1.23
CA GLU A 165 14.65 9.54 -0.43
C GLU A 165 15.05 8.19 -1.03
N SER A 166 16.22 8.13 -1.67
CA SER A 166 16.61 6.97 -2.46
C SER A 166 16.53 5.70 -1.59
N LEU A 167 16.24 4.53 -2.16
CA LEU A 167 16.23 3.28 -1.39
C LEU A 167 17.53 3.13 -0.57
N LEU A 168 18.65 3.56 -1.14
CA LEU A 168 19.96 3.56 -0.50
C LEU A 168 20.02 4.49 0.72
N GLU A 169 19.37 5.64 0.67
CA GLU A 169 19.25 6.57 1.79
C GLU A 169 18.33 6.02 2.88
N LYS A 170 17.19 5.39 2.51
CA LYS A 170 16.33 4.67 3.47
C LYS A 170 17.08 3.54 4.18
N LEU A 171 17.87 2.76 3.44
CA LEU A 171 18.71 1.70 4.01
C LEU A 171 19.78 2.27 4.94
N ARG A 172 20.47 3.35 4.52
CA ARG A 172 21.51 4.02 5.32
C ARG A 172 20.95 4.57 6.62
N ARG A 173 19.78 5.22 6.58
CA ARG A 173 19.12 5.80 7.78
C ARG A 173 18.66 4.73 8.76
N ASN A 174 18.37 3.53 8.26
CA ASN A 174 17.84 2.42 9.04
C ASN A 174 18.81 1.24 9.15
N TRP A 175 20.12 1.47 9.11
CA TRP A 175 21.15 0.42 9.18
C TRP A 175 21.02 -0.50 10.41
N LYS A 176 20.52 0.01 11.54
CA LYS A 176 20.24 -0.80 12.74
C LYS A 176 19.22 -1.91 12.48
N TYR A 177 18.25 -1.64 11.61
CA TYR A 177 17.29 -2.65 11.18
C TYR A 177 17.97 -3.73 10.34
N LEU A 178 18.89 -3.35 9.45
CA LEU A 178 19.67 -4.32 8.66
C LEU A 178 20.53 -5.22 9.55
N LEU A 179 21.16 -4.65 10.58
CA LEU A 179 21.88 -5.45 11.59
C LEU A 179 20.95 -6.38 12.35
N PHE A 180 19.77 -5.92 12.75
CA PHE A 180 18.78 -6.77 13.40
C PHE A 180 18.36 -7.93 12.50
N VAL A 181 18.09 -7.67 11.21
CA VAL A 181 17.78 -8.73 10.24
C VAL A 181 18.94 -9.71 10.11
N ALA A 182 20.17 -9.23 9.90
CA ALA A 182 21.35 -10.08 9.81
C ALA A 182 21.56 -10.92 11.08
N PHE A 183 21.30 -10.34 12.25
CA PHE A 183 21.31 -11.06 13.53
C PHE A 183 20.26 -12.17 13.54
N CYS A 184 19.00 -11.89 13.20
CA CYS A 184 17.94 -12.91 13.14
C CYS A 184 18.29 -14.07 12.21
N PHE A 185 18.81 -13.78 11.01
CA PHE A 185 19.29 -14.82 10.08
C PHE A 185 20.40 -15.65 10.72
N THR A 186 21.41 -14.98 11.26
CA THR A 186 22.56 -15.64 11.89
C THR A 186 22.11 -16.52 13.05
N THR A 187 21.21 -16.04 13.91
CA THR A 187 20.69 -16.81 15.05
C THR A 187 19.93 -18.07 14.59
N VAL A 188 19.08 -17.97 13.58
CA VAL A 188 18.31 -19.12 13.07
C VAL A 188 19.24 -20.17 12.45
N PHE A 189 20.18 -19.77 11.59
CA PHE A 189 21.05 -20.74 10.93
C PHE A 189 22.19 -21.25 11.84
N LEU A 190 22.61 -20.47 12.84
CA LEU A 190 23.48 -20.99 13.91
C LEU A 190 22.75 -22.02 14.77
N SER A 191 21.47 -21.80 15.09
CA SER A 191 20.70 -22.78 15.88
C SER A 191 20.57 -24.11 15.14
N PHE A 192 20.46 -24.09 13.81
CA PHE A 192 20.50 -25.30 12.98
C PHE A 192 21.80 -26.07 13.19
N SER A 193 22.93 -25.36 13.18
CA SER A 193 24.23 -25.98 13.45
C SER A 193 24.36 -26.49 14.89
N PHE A 194 23.91 -25.73 15.90
CA PHE A 194 24.05 -26.10 17.31
C PHE A 194 23.18 -27.29 17.70
N PHE A 195 21.95 -27.36 17.20
CA PHE A 195 21.00 -28.42 17.51
C PHE A 195 21.01 -29.55 16.47
N SER A 196 21.95 -29.54 15.53
CA SER A 196 22.02 -30.51 14.42
C SER A 196 20.68 -30.69 13.70
N THR A 197 19.98 -29.57 13.48
CA THR A 197 18.67 -29.53 12.84
C THR A 197 18.71 -28.77 11.52
N ASN A 198 17.62 -28.79 10.77
CA ASN A 198 17.49 -28.10 9.49
C ASN A 198 16.01 -27.84 9.17
N GLY A 199 15.75 -27.16 8.04
CA GLY A 199 14.40 -26.82 7.61
C GLY A 199 13.48 -28.02 7.38
N ILE A 200 14.00 -29.17 6.93
CA ILE A 200 13.19 -30.40 6.78
C ILE A 200 12.82 -30.96 8.15
N ASN A 201 13.78 -31.03 9.09
CA ASN A 201 13.50 -31.51 10.44
C ASN A 201 12.42 -30.65 11.11
N LEU A 202 12.55 -29.32 11.07
CA LEU A 202 11.53 -28.41 11.62
C LEU A 202 10.16 -28.57 10.95
N PHE A 203 10.15 -28.72 9.62
CA PHE A 203 8.90 -28.93 8.89
C PHE A 203 8.22 -30.24 9.28
N LEU A 204 8.98 -31.33 9.39
CA LEU A 204 8.46 -32.63 9.79
C LEU A 204 8.05 -32.65 11.26
N ASP A 205 8.79 -31.99 12.16
CA ASP A 205 8.42 -31.83 13.58
C ASP A 205 7.03 -31.20 13.70
N LEU A 206 6.76 -30.15 12.90
CA LEU A 206 5.45 -29.51 12.83
C LEU A 206 4.39 -30.43 12.21
N LEU A 207 4.71 -31.16 11.14
CA LEU A 207 3.78 -32.07 10.47
C LEU A 207 3.38 -33.27 11.35
N HIS A 208 4.29 -33.71 12.22
CA HIS A 208 4.07 -34.81 13.16
C HIS A 208 3.23 -34.40 14.38
N LEU A 209 3.05 -33.11 14.65
CA LEU A 209 2.11 -32.66 15.67
C LEU A 209 0.71 -33.21 15.41
N SER A 210 -0.05 -33.48 16.48
CA SER A 210 -1.45 -33.86 16.33
C SER A 210 -2.27 -32.66 15.82
N PRO A 211 -3.38 -32.88 15.07
CA PRO A 211 -4.26 -31.79 14.67
C PRO A 211 -4.75 -30.94 15.85
N GLY A 212 -4.97 -31.58 17.01
CA GLY A 212 -5.36 -30.93 18.26
C GLY A 212 -4.28 -30.01 18.87
N ILE A 213 -3.04 -30.06 18.38
CA ILE A 213 -1.96 -29.15 18.79
C ILE A 213 -1.65 -28.17 17.65
N PHE A 214 -1.48 -28.66 16.42
CA PHE A 214 -1.08 -27.84 15.27
C PHE A 214 -2.10 -26.73 14.97
N ILE A 215 -3.40 -27.06 14.97
CA ILE A 215 -4.46 -26.10 14.64
C ILE A 215 -4.54 -25.00 15.71
N PRO A 216 -4.67 -25.30 17.02
CA PRO A 216 -4.66 -24.25 18.04
C PRO A 216 -3.39 -23.42 18.06
N LEU A 217 -2.21 -24.03 17.85
CA LEU A 217 -0.95 -23.29 17.78
C LEU A 217 -0.95 -22.29 16.62
N THR A 218 -1.37 -22.72 15.43
CA THR A 218 -1.43 -21.89 14.23
C THR A 218 -2.39 -20.71 14.41
N LEU A 219 -3.58 -20.95 14.99
CA LEU A 219 -4.56 -19.91 15.31
C LEU A 219 -4.07 -18.96 16.40
N PHE A 220 -3.41 -19.48 17.43
CA PHE A 220 -2.80 -18.68 18.50
C PHE A 220 -1.74 -17.73 17.93
N LEU A 221 -0.84 -18.23 17.08
CA LEU A 221 0.17 -17.40 16.41
C LEU A 221 -0.50 -16.33 15.53
N ALA A 222 -1.54 -16.67 14.77
CA ALA A 222 -2.27 -15.73 13.92
C ALA A 222 -2.93 -14.59 14.73
N LEU A 223 -3.46 -14.91 15.92
CA LEU A 223 -4.11 -13.96 16.81
C LEU A 223 -3.14 -13.19 17.71
N SER A 224 -1.93 -13.71 17.91
CA SER A 224 -0.94 -13.14 18.83
C SER A 224 -0.59 -11.66 18.61
N PRO A 225 -0.65 -11.07 17.41
CA PRO A 225 -0.37 -9.64 17.25
C PRO A 225 -1.32 -8.73 18.04
N LEU A 226 -2.57 -9.15 18.26
CA LEU A 226 -3.55 -8.33 19.01
C LEU A 226 -3.14 -8.11 20.48
N PRO A 227 -2.89 -9.14 21.32
CA PRO A 227 -2.48 -8.91 22.70
C PRO A 227 -1.15 -8.15 22.79
N PHE A 228 -0.20 -8.41 21.90
CA PHE A 228 1.04 -7.62 21.84
C PHE A 228 0.80 -6.17 21.41
N GLY A 229 -0.20 -5.91 20.58
CA GLY A 229 -0.62 -4.56 20.19
C GLY A 229 -1.23 -3.80 21.36
N ILE A 230 -2.04 -4.47 22.18
CA ILE A 230 -2.59 -3.90 23.41
C ILE A 230 -1.45 -3.56 24.39
N LEU A 231 -0.44 -4.43 24.53
CA LEU A 231 0.76 -4.13 25.32
C LEU A 231 1.54 -2.92 24.76
N ASP A 232 1.67 -2.81 23.44
CA ASP A 232 2.27 -1.65 22.77
C ASP A 232 1.53 -0.35 23.10
N VAL A 233 0.20 -0.36 23.17
CA VAL A 233 -0.59 0.79 23.65
C VAL A 233 -0.25 1.10 25.10
N GLY A 234 -0.20 0.10 25.98
CA GLY A 234 0.19 0.27 27.39
C GLY A 234 1.55 0.96 27.56
N ILE A 235 2.56 0.57 26.77
CA ILE A 235 3.88 1.20 26.75
C ILE A 235 3.78 2.69 26.33
N THR A 236 2.92 2.98 25.35
CA THR A 236 2.72 4.35 24.85
C THR A 236 2.00 5.22 25.87
N LEU A 237 0.95 4.69 26.51
CA LEU A 237 0.22 5.35 27.59
C LEU A 237 1.13 5.65 28.77
N TYR A 238 1.92 4.67 29.21
CA TYR A 238 2.91 4.88 30.27
C TYR A 238 3.89 6.01 29.92
N SER A 239 4.42 5.99 28.69
CA SER A 239 5.34 7.02 28.19
C SER A 239 4.69 8.40 28.06
N TYR A 240 3.39 8.45 27.75
CA TYR A 240 2.61 9.69 27.68
C TYR A 240 2.34 10.25 29.07
N LYS A 241 1.87 9.42 30.02
CA LYS A 241 1.57 9.82 31.40
C LYS A 241 2.83 10.25 32.15
N LYS A 242 3.99 9.63 31.88
CA LYS A 242 5.29 10.07 32.40
C LYS A 242 5.66 11.49 31.96
N ARG A 243 5.27 11.89 30.74
CA ARG A 243 5.50 13.24 30.20
C ARG A 243 4.41 14.23 30.63
N ASN A 244 3.23 13.74 30.99
CA ASN A 244 2.07 14.53 31.38
C ASN A 244 1.41 13.93 32.65
N PRO A 245 2.01 14.12 33.85
CA PRO A 245 1.55 13.45 35.07
C PRO A 245 0.09 13.77 35.42
N GLU A 246 -0.30 15.02 35.24
CA GLU A 246 -1.65 15.54 35.57
C GLU A 246 -2.70 15.28 34.48
N ALA A 247 -2.33 14.67 33.34
CA ALA A 247 -3.27 14.46 32.26
C ALA A 247 -4.29 13.37 32.64
N ASP A 248 -5.56 13.74 32.77
CA ASP A 248 -6.65 12.77 32.75
C ASP A 248 -6.83 12.24 31.32
N ILE A 249 -7.01 10.92 31.17
CA ILE A 249 -7.02 10.23 29.87
C ILE A 249 -8.34 9.49 29.72
N SER A 250 -9.19 9.99 28.83
CA SER A 250 -10.42 9.32 28.42
C SER A 250 -10.13 8.12 27.51
N LEU A 251 -11.11 7.20 27.39
CA LEU A 251 -11.02 6.03 26.49
C LEU A 251 -10.75 6.42 25.03
N ARG A 252 -11.32 7.53 24.56
CA ARG A 252 -11.09 8.02 23.20
C ARG A 252 -9.66 8.54 23.01
N GLU A 253 -9.08 9.15 24.03
CA GLU A 253 -7.70 9.62 23.97
C GLU A 253 -6.70 8.47 23.99
N ILE A 254 -7.04 7.31 24.58
CA ILE A 254 -6.19 6.11 24.49
C ILE A 254 -5.95 5.69 23.04
N TYR A 255 -6.99 5.74 22.21
CA TYR A 255 -6.88 5.45 20.77
C TYR A 255 -5.86 6.37 20.08
N TYR A 256 -5.97 7.68 20.30
CA TYR A 256 -5.07 8.66 19.71
C TYR A 256 -3.65 8.55 20.25
N ILE A 257 -3.48 8.39 21.57
CA ILE A 257 -2.17 8.23 22.19
C ILE A 257 -1.50 6.96 21.68
N GLY A 258 -2.23 5.84 21.55
CA GLY A 258 -1.70 4.59 21.01
C GLY A 258 -1.19 4.75 19.56
N LYS A 259 -1.99 5.39 18.70
CA LYS A 259 -1.70 5.54 17.27
C LYS A 259 -0.66 6.63 16.98
N TYR A 260 -0.71 7.77 17.66
CA TYR A 260 0.08 8.97 17.33
C TYR A 260 1.11 9.34 18.40
N GLY A 261 1.10 8.68 19.55
CA GLY A 261 2.00 8.95 20.68
C GLY A 261 1.60 10.15 21.55
N ASP A 262 0.50 10.83 21.21
CA ASP A 262 -0.06 12.03 21.85
C ASP A 262 -1.55 12.16 21.47
N LYS A 263 -2.29 13.02 22.17
CA LYS A 263 -3.73 13.22 21.98
C LYS A 263 -4.10 14.38 21.05
N THR A 264 -3.20 15.33 20.82
CA THR A 264 -3.50 16.54 20.00
C THR A 264 -2.61 16.70 18.77
N ARG A 265 -1.45 16.04 18.74
CA ARG A 265 -0.48 16.13 17.64
C ARG A 265 0.10 14.77 17.29
N VAL A 266 0.69 14.64 16.10
CA VAL A 266 1.44 13.44 15.74
C VAL A 266 2.86 13.58 16.27
N LEU A 267 3.30 12.65 17.12
CA LEU A 267 4.68 12.60 17.61
C LEU A 267 5.46 11.52 16.85
N PRO A 268 6.39 11.91 15.95
CA PRO A 268 7.15 10.97 15.15
C PRO A 268 7.86 9.91 16.00
N GLY A 269 7.69 8.65 15.63
CA GLY A 269 8.28 7.50 16.28
C GLY A 269 7.68 7.13 17.63
N LYS A 270 6.62 7.80 18.10
CA LYS A 270 5.99 7.53 19.41
C LYS A 270 4.69 6.75 19.34
N GLY A 271 3.98 6.74 18.21
CA GLY A 271 2.86 5.84 17.99
C GLY A 271 3.32 4.38 17.97
N ARG A 272 2.57 3.48 18.63
CA ARG A 272 2.95 2.05 18.71
C ARG A 272 1.89 1.09 18.21
N TYR A 273 0.59 1.37 18.33
CA TYR A 273 -0.45 0.47 17.84
C TYR A 273 -1.75 1.23 17.56
N ASP A 274 -2.49 0.78 16.56
CA ASP A 274 -3.73 1.40 16.13
C ASP A 274 -4.92 0.59 16.65
N LEU A 275 -5.70 1.19 17.54
CA LEU A 275 -6.85 0.56 18.20
C LEU A 275 -8.16 0.67 17.39
N CYS A 276 -8.09 1.03 16.11
CA CYS A 276 -9.27 1.24 15.29
C CYS A 276 -9.98 -0.11 15.11
N PRO A 277 -11.25 -0.28 15.53
CA PRO A 277 -11.90 -1.58 15.49
C PRO A 277 -11.90 -2.20 14.09
N SER A 278 -12.13 -1.40 13.04
CA SER A 278 -12.14 -1.89 11.67
C SER A 278 -10.75 -2.35 11.20
N LEU A 279 -9.68 -1.66 11.63
CA LEU A 279 -8.31 -2.07 11.32
C LEU A 279 -7.91 -3.33 12.09
N ILE A 280 -8.34 -3.46 13.34
CA ILE A 280 -8.13 -4.69 14.13
C ILE A 280 -8.81 -5.87 13.44
N VAL A 281 -10.08 -5.71 13.03
CA VAL A 281 -10.81 -6.75 12.30
C VAL A 281 -10.11 -7.12 11.00
N TYR A 282 -9.62 -6.13 10.24
CA TYR A 282 -8.86 -6.38 9.03
C TYR A 282 -7.55 -7.13 9.30
N SER A 283 -6.76 -6.71 10.31
CA SER A 283 -5.50 -7.35 10.65
C SER A 283 -5.68 -8.78 11.13
N ILE A 284 -6.67 -9.02 12.01
CA ILE A 284 -7.01 -10.36 12.50
C ILE A 284 -7.55 -11.22 11.36
N GLY A 285 -8.44 -10.67 10.53
CA GLY A 285 -8.98 -11.35 9.36
C GLY A 285 -7.88 -11.80 8.40
N CYS A 286 -6.90 -10.93 8.10
CA CYS A 286 -5.76 -11.26 7.26
C CYS A 286 -4.98 -12.46 7.80
N ASN A 287 -4.64 -12.45 9.10
CA ASN A 287 -3.88 -13.52 9.71
C ASN A 287 -4.69 -14.81 9.85
N LEU A 288 -5.97 -14.74 10.20
CA LEU A 288 -6.83 -15.92 10.28
C LEU A 288 -6.99 -16.57 8.90
N ILE A 289 -7.29 -15.80 7.86
CA ILE A 289 -7.41 -16.34 6.48
C ILE A 289 -6.06 -16.92 6.03
N GLY A 290 -4.94 -16.25 6.31
CA GLY A 290 -3.60 -16.78 6.02
C GLY A 290 -3.32 -18.09 6.76
N SER A 291 -3.80 -18.23 8.00
CA SER A 291 -3.61 -19.42 8.83
C SER A 291 -4.36 -20.65 8.29
N LEU A 292 -5.49 -20.42 7.60
CA LEU A 292 -6.24 -21.49 6.94
C LEU A 292 -5.41 -22.18 5.86
N SER A 293 -4.52 -21.46 5.16
CA SER A 293 -3.61 -22.06 4.19
C SER A 293 -2.67 -23.07 4.84
N ALA A 294 -2.01 -22.69 5.94
CA ALA A 294 -1.10 -23.59 6.66
C ALA A 294 -1.83 -24.81 7.24
N ILE A 295 -3.02 -24.60 7.82
CA ILE A 295 -3.86 -25.68 8.35
C ILE A 295 -4.31 -26.64 7.23
N ALA A 296 -4.74 -26.10 6.09
CA ALA A 296 -5.20 -26.91 4.97
C ALA A 296 -4.07 -27.75 4.37
N ILE A 297 -2.88 -27.17 4.21
CA ILE A 297 -1.68 -27.88 3.77
C ILE A 297 -1.31 -28.97 4.77
N PHE A 298 -1.30 -28.66 6.08
CA PHE A 298 -1.05 -29.65 7.13
C PHE A 298 -2.01 -30.84 7.05
N LEU A 299 -3.32 -30.59 6.93
CA LEU A 299 -4.32 -31.65 6.81
C LEU A 299 -4.16 -32.45 5.52
N PHE A 300 -3.87 -31.78 4.41
CA PHE A 300 -3.67 -32.43 3.11
C PHE A 300 -2.45 -33.35 3.11
N LEU A 301 -1.29 -32.88 3.57
CA LEU A 301 -0.05 -33.67 3.57
C LEU A 301 -0.20 -34.98 4.35
N ARG A 302 -1.01 -34.98 5.41
CA ARG A 302 -1.31 -36.19 6.20
C ARG A 302 -2.23 -37.19 5.50
N THR A 303 -2.82 -36.81 4.37
CA THR A 303 -3.57 -37.74 3.51
C THR A 303 -2.67 -38.50 2.54
N MET A 304 -1.41 -38.06 2.36
CA MET A 304 -0.44 -38.73 1.52
C MET A 304 0.22 -39.90 2.28
N PRO A 305 0.17 -41.14 1.74
CA PRO A 305 0.82 -42.27 2.37
C PRO A 305 2.34 -42.10 2.36
N ASP A 306 3.04 -42.55 3.40
CA ASP A 306 4.51 -42.56 3.50
C ASP A 306 5.22 -41.21 3.21
N PHE A 307 4.50 -40.09 3.30
CA PHE A 307 5.00 -38.78 2.91
C PHE A 307 6.24 -38.37 3.70
N SER A 308 6.25 -38.57 5.03
CA SER A 308 7.41 -38.28 5.87
C SER A 308 8.65 -39.08 5.43
N ASP A 309 8.47 -40.36 5.08
CA ASP A 309 9.56 -41.23 4.65
C ASP A 309 10.08 -40.84 3.25
N TYR A 310 9.19 -40.40 2.36
CA TYR A 310 9.60 -39.81 1.08
C TYR A 310 10.47 -38.57 1.29
N VAL A 311 10.03 -37.65 2.16
CA VAL A 311 10.74 -36.38 2.43
C VAL A 311 12.13 -36.65 3.02
N LEU A 312 12.24 -37.59 3.96
CA LEU A 312 13.53 -37.96 4.57
C LEU A 312 14.50 -38.59 3.56
N ARG A 313 14.00 -39.35 2.57
CA ARG A 313 14.82 -39.99 1.52
C ARG A 313 15.28 -39.02 0.43
N GLY A 314 14.46 -38.03 0.07
CA GLY A 314 14.69 -37.18 -1.12
C GLY A 314 15.73 -36.07 -0.98
N LYS A 315 16.51 -36.03 0.11
CA LYS A 315 17.61 -35.05 0.33
C LYS A 315 17.19 -33.58 0.12
N PHE A 316 15.99 -33.21 0.54
CA PHE A 316 15.41 -31.88 0.32
C PHE A 316 15.89 -30.77 1.29
N THR A 317 16.92 -31.02 2.09
CA THR A 317 17.39 -30.13 3.16
C THR A 317 17.67 -28.71 2.68
N SER A 318 18.40 -28.59 1.57
CA SER A 318 18.80 -27.28 1.07
C SER A 318 17.62 -26.49 0.52
N MET A 319 16.68 -27.15 -0.17
CA MET A 319 15.43 -26.53 -0.63
C MET A 319 14.63 -25.95 0.54
N ALA A 320 14.45 -26.74 1.62
CA ALA A 320 13.72 -26.26 2.80
C ALA A 320 14.43 -25.10 3.52
N ASN A 321 15.76 -25.16 3.63
CA ASN A 321 16.56 -24.07 4.21
C ASN A 321 16.44 -22.78 3.39
N ILE A 322 16.49 -22.89 2.06
CA ILE A 322 16.31 -21.75 1.15
C ILE A 322 14.90 -21.20 1.27
N ALA A 323 13.86 -22.05 1.29
CA ALA A 323 12.48 -21.61 1.46
C ALA A 323 12.27 -20.86 2.78
N LEU A 324 12.88 -21.31 3.88
CA LEU A 324 12.84 -20.59 5.16
C LEU A 324 13.57 -19.24 5.08
N ALA A 325 14.82 -19.21 4.59
CA ALA A 325 15.61 -17.99 4.42
C ALA A 325 14.88 -16.96 3.57
N PHE A 326 14.24 -17.44 2.51
CA PHE A 326 13.46 -16.65 1.57
C PHE A 326 12.26 -15.98 2.22
N ASN A 327 11.47 -16.74 2.97
CA ASN A 327 10.29 -16.22 3.65
C ASN A 327 10.68 -15.25 4.76
N MET A 328 11.78 -15.51 5.49
CA MET A 328 12.37 -14.54 6.42
C MET A 328 12.71 -13.23 5.72
N LEU A 329 13.44 -13.28 4.61
CA LEU A 329 13.85 -12.09 3.86
C LEU A 329 12.63 -11.30 3.35
N THR A 330 11.64 -12.01 2.82
CA THR A 330 10.40 -11.42 2.32
C THR A 330 9.63 -10.71 3.44
N THR A 331 9.46 -11.36 4.60
CA THR A 331 8.79 -10.75 5.76
C THR A 331 9.52 -9.50 6.23
N PHE A 332 10.85 -9.56 6.39
CA PHE A 332 11.63 -8.40 6.84
C PHE A 332 11.63 -7.27 5.82
N ALA A 333 11.77 -7.56 4.53
CA ALA A 333 11.68 -6.53 3.50
C ALA A 333 10.29 -5.86 3.50
N HIS A 334 9.22 -6.65 3.67
CA HIS A 334 7.87 -6.11 3.78
C HIS A 334 7.73 -5.17 4.99
N THR A 335 8.19 -5.58 6.18
CA THR A 335 8.23 -4.70 7.36
C THR A 335 9.03 -3.43 7.11
N PHE A 336 10.21 -3.55 6.48
CA PHE A 336 11.07 -2.41 6.18
C PHE A 336 10.35 -1.34 5.37
N PHE A 337 9.68 -1.74 4.30
CA PHE A 337 8.99 -0.77 3.48
C PHE A 337 7.80 -0.14 4.21
N LEU A 338 7.03 -0.92 5.00
CA LEU A 338 5.89 -0.41 5.76
C LEU A 338 6.29 0.73 6.72
N PHE A 339 7.35 0.58 7.50
CA PHE A 339 7.73 1.60 8.49
C PHE A 339 8.59 2.74 7.89
N THR A 340 9.14 2.55 6.68
CA THR A 340 9.90 3.59 5.97
C THR A 340 9.06 4.39 4.96
N ARG A 341 7.74 4.25 5.05
CA ARG A 341 6.77 5.16 4.43
C ARG A 341 6.91 6.58 4.99
N GLU A 342 6.34 7.54 4.27
CA GLU A 342 6.30 8.93 4.75
C GLU A 342 5.57 9.01 6.10
N PRO A 343 6.16 9.65 7.12
CA PRO A 343 5.57 9.72 8.44
C PRO A 343 4.26 10.53 8.39
N MET A 344 3.27 10.10 9.17
CA MET A 344 2.03 10.87 9.29
C MET A 344 2.30 12.22 9.97
N THR A 345 1.70 13.27 9.43
CA THR A 345 1.78 14.63 9.98
C THR A 345 0.45 15.13 10.53
N LYS A 346 -0.65 14.44 10.19
CA LYS A 346 -2.02 14.80 10.57
C LYS A 346 -2.77 13.57 11.06
N PHE A 347 -3.80 13.80 11.87
CA PHE A 347 -4.69 12.74 12.34
C PHE A 347 -5.52 12.23 11.17
N ARG A 348 -5.40 10.95 10.87
CA ARG A 348 -6.25 10.25 9.92
C ARG A 348 -6.63 8.90 10.49
N GLU A 349 -7.83 8.83 11.04
CA GLU A 349 -8.33 7.66 11.77
C GLU A 349 -8.26 6.37 10.93
N LYS A 350 -8.64 6.46 9.65
CA LYS A 350 -8.74 5.31 8.73
C LYS A 350 -7.45 4.96 7.97
N GLU A 351 -6.34 5.67 8.17
CA GLU A 351 -5.08 5.36 7.47
C GLU A 351 -4.07 4.74 8.43
N GLU A 352 -3.35 3.70 7.99
CA GLU A 352 -2.31 3.10 8.81
C GLU A 352 -1.16 4.08 9.08
N ASN A 353 -0.72 4.18 10.33
CA ASN A 353 0.44 4.99 10.71
C ASN A 353 1.75 4.18 10.57
N PRO A 354 2.73 4.58 9.74
CA PRO A 354 4.01 3.87 9.61
C PRO A 354 4.76 3.66 10.93
N ASP A 355 4.59 4.57 11.90
CA ASP A 355 5.23 4.46 13.22
C ASP A 355 4.75 3.24 14.02
N THR A 356 3.51 2.78 13.79
CA THR A 356 2.98 1.57 14.41
C THR A 356 3.55 0.32 13.74
N LYS A 357 4.10 0.41 12.52
CA LYS A 357 4.68 -0.75 11.81
C LYS A 357 6.17 -0.96 12.02
N ARG A 358 6.80 -0.19 12.92
CA ARG A 358 8.23 -0.29 13.20
C ARG A 358 8.60 -1.65 13.81
N ALA A 359 9.81 -2.13 13.52
CA ALA A 359 10.27 -3.44 13.95
C ALA A 359 10.48 -3.59 15.47
N ASP A 360 10.52 -2.49 16.22
CA ASP A 360 10.62 -2.48 17.69
C ASP A 360 9.25 -2.50 18.39
N ARG A 361 8.15 -2.68 17.63
CA ARG A 361 6.80 -2.87 18.15
C ARG A 361 6.52 -4.35 18.38
N LEU A 362 5.95 -4.68 19.53
CA LEU A 362 5.72 -6.07 19.93
C LEU A 362 4.77 -6.79 18.96
N HIS A 363 3.70 -6.13 18.53
CA HIS A 363 2.77 -6.73 17.58
C HIS A 363 3.39 -6.95 16.20
N VAL A 364 4.34 -6.11 15.78
CA VAL A 364 5.07 -6.29 14.51
C VAL A 364 6.00 -7.49 14.60
N ILE A 365 6.71 -7.65 15.72
CA ILE A 365 7.57 -8.82 15.97
C ILE A 365 6.73 -10.10 15.95
N SER A 366 5.61 -10.12 16.68
CA SER A 366 4.68 -11.24 16.72
C SER A 366 4.10 -11.55 15.33
N ASN A 367 3.69 -10.53 14.57
CA ASN A 367 3.17 -10.72 13.22
C ASN A 367 4.23 -11.27 12.28
N ASN A 368 5.48 -10.80 12.36
CA ASN A 368 6.58 -11.31 11.56
C ASN A 368 6.89 -12.78 11.86
N LEU A 369 6.89 -13.17 13.14
CA LEU A 369 7.05 -14.57 13.53
C LEU A 369 5.94 -15.46 12.95
N TYR A 370 4.69 -15.02 13.06
CA TYR A 370 3.55 -15.71 12.46
C TYR A 370 3.68 -15.84 10.93
N MET A 371 4.05 -14.76 10.24
CA MET A 371 4.21 -14.74 8.78
C MET A 371 5.33 -15.68 8.34
N ILE A 372 6.50 -15.64 8.98
CA ILE A 372 7.63 -16.54 8.68
C ILE A 372 7.21 -18.00 8.90
N TYR A 373 6.57 -18.30 10.02
CA TYR A 373 6.06 -19.64 10.34
C TYR A 373 5.08 -20.14 9.27
N SER A 374 4.01 -19.39 9.03
CA SER A 374 2.90 -19.79 8.16
C SER A 374 3.36 -19.92 6.69
N MET A 375 4.12 -18.94 6.20
CA MET A 375 4.63 -18.93 4.83
C MET A 375 5.66 -20.03 4.60
N SER A 376 6.58 -20.26 5.55
CA SER A 376 7.61 -21.30 5.39
C SER A 376 7.01 -22.69 5.40
N PHE A 377 6.13 -22.99 6.37
CA PHE A 377 5.45 -24.28 6.44
C PHE A 377 4.62 -24.52 5.16
N SER A 378 3.85 -23.52 4.73
CA SER A 378 3.02 -23.63 3.52
C SER A 378 3.87 -23.81 2.26
N ALA A 379 4.94 -23.03 2.08
CA ALA A 379 5.80 -23.09 0.90
C ALA A 379 6.52 -24.44 0.79
N ILE A 380 7.16 -24.89 1.88
CA ILE A 380 7.84 -26.19 1.93
C ILE A 380 6.83 -27.31 1.66
N GLY A 381 5.68 -27.28 2.33
CA GLY A 381 4.62 -28.27 2.18
C GLY A 381 4.08 -28.35 0.75
N MET A 382 3.81 -27.22 0.09
CA MET A 382 3.34 -27.21 -1.29
C MET A 382 4.39 -27.76 -2.27
N ILE A 383 5.66 -27.39 -2.12
CA ILE A 383 6.74 -27.89 -3.00
C ILE A 383 6.90 -29.40 -2.82
N LEU A 384 6.98 -29.89 -1.58
CA LEU A 384 7.12 -31.31 -1.31
C LEU A 384 5.89 -32.11 -1.76
N ALA A 385 4.68 -31.59 -1.55
CA ALA A 385 3.46 -32.19 -2.06
C ALA A 385 3.47 -32.32 -3.58
N PHE A 386 3.92 -31.28 -4.29
CA PHE A 386 4.03 -31.30 -5.73
C PHE A 386 5.05 -32.35 -6.21
N LEU A 387 6.26 -32.37 -5.63
CA LEU A 387 7.29 -33.34 -5.97
C LEU A 387 6.86 -34.78 -5.69
N TYR A 388 6.29 -35.03 -4.50
CA TYR A 388 5.74 -36.33 -4.14
C TYR A 388 4.67 -36.79 -5.14
N SER A 389 3.73 -35.91 -5.46
CA SER A 389 2.62 -36.23 -6.37
C SER A 389 3.09 -36.44 -7.80
N TYR A 390 4.11 -35.71 -8.24
CA TYR A 390 4.72 -35.88 -9.56
C TYR A 390 5.46 -37.21 -9.69
N ASP A 391 6.23 -37.61 -8.67
CA ASP A 391 6.95 -38.88 -8.64
C ASP A 391 5.97 -40.07 -8.66
N PHE A 392 4.91 -40.01 -7.84
CA PHE A 392 3.85 -41.02 -7.85
C PHE A 392 3.10 -41.08 -9.18
N ALA A 393 2.79 -39.94 -9.80
CA ALA A 393 2.05 -39.89 -11.05
C ALA A 393 2.75 -40.57 -12.24
N GLN A 394 4.07 -40.81 -12.16
CA GLN A 394 4.77 -41.63 -13.15
C GLN A 394 4.40 -43.12 -13.05
N SER A 395 3.96 -43.57 -11.87
CA SER A 395 3.54 -44.94 -11.61
C SER A 395 2.01 -45.07 -11.63
N GLU A 396 1.32 -44.26 -10.83
CA GLU A 396 -0.14 -44.20 -10.74
C GLU A 396 -0.60 -42.81 -10.27
N LYS A 397 -1.64 -42.26 -10.89
CA LYS A 397 -2.20 -40.98 -10.44
C LYS A 397 -2.89 -41.12 -9.08
N LEU A 398 -2.65 -40.19 -8.17
CA LEU A 398 -3.23 -40.17 -6.83
C LEU A 398 -4.67 -39.64 -6.84
N SER A 399 -5.47 -40.02 -5.84
CA SER A 399 -6.75 -39.37 -5.58
C SER A 399 -6.54 -38.04 -4.83
N LEU A 400 -7.18 -36.98 -5.29
CA LEU A 400 -7.02 -35.66 -4.67
C LEU A 400 -8.01 -35.48 -3.51
N SER A 401 -7.48 -35.23 -2.31
CA SER A 401 -8.32 -34.93 -1.14
C SER A 401 -9.02 -33.57 -1.27
N PRO A 402 -10.31 -33.45 -0.88
CA PRO A 402 -11.01 -32.16 -0.76
C PRO A 402 -10.27 -31.11 0.08
N SER A 403 -9.44 -31.55 1.05
CA SER A 403 -8.63 -30.64 1.86
C SER A 403 -7.63 -29.81 1.04
N PHE A 404 -7.15 -30.34 -0.09
CA PHE A 404 -6.29 -29.60 -1.00
C PHE A 404 -7.04 -28.46 -1.70
N ALA A 405 -8.28 -28.70 -2.12
CA ALA A 405 -9.12 -27.65 -2.69
C ALA A 405 -9.38 -26.52 -1.69
N PHE A 406 -9.57 -26.86 -0.41
CA PHE A 406 -9.67 -25.87 0.65
C PHE A 406 -8.37 -25.07 0.84
N ALA A 407 -7.19 -25.70 0.69
CA ALA A 407 -5.90 -25.00 0.71
C ALA A 407 -5.81 -23.97 -0.43
N ILE A 408 -6.16 -24.36 -1.65
CA ILE A 408 -6.16 -23.46 -2.82
C ILE A 408 -7.16 -22.31 -2.62
N PHE A 409 -8.36 -22.62 -2.11
CA PHE A 409 -9.34 -21.59 -1.78
C PHE A 409 -8.82 -20.60 -0.72
N ALA A 410 -8.20 -21.09 0.35
CA ALA A 410 -7.63 -20.26 1.41
C ALA A 410 -6.52 -19.35 0.89
N VAL A 411 -5.66 -19.83 -0.01
CA VAL A 411 -4.62 -19.02 -0.67
C VAL A 411 -5.25 -17.89 -1.49
N HIS A 412 -6.25 -18.18 -2.33
CA HIS A 412 -6.94 -17.15 -3.11
C HIS A 412 -7.69 -16.15 -2.22
N ALA A 413 -8.36 -16.62 -1.17
CA ALA A 413 -9.05 -15.78 -0.20
C ALA A 413 -8.06 -14.86 0.53
N TYR A 414 -6.88 -15.37 0.92
CA TYR A 414 -5.84 -14.56 1.56
C TYR A 414 -5.31 -13.47 0.61
N LEU A 415 -4.98 -13.85 -0.62
CA LEU A 415 -4.49 -12.90 -1.63
C LEU A 415 -5.53 -11.81 -1.87
N TRP A 416 -6.80 -12.18 -2.10
CA TRP A 416 -7.87 -11.21 -2.30
C TRP A 416 -8.08 -10.32 -1.07
N PHE A 417 -8.20 -10.92 0.12
CA PHE A 417 -8.52 -10.19 1.34
C PHE A 417 -7.43 -9.19 1.70
N SER A 418 -6.16 -9.57 1.57
CA SER A 418 -5.01 -8.72 1.88
C SER A 418 -4.78 -7.60 0.85
N SER A 419 -5.35 -7.68 -0.36
CA SER A 419 -4.96 -6.79 -1.47
C SER A 419 -6.09 -6.06 -2.21
N CYS A 420 -7.27 -6.64 -2.31
CA CYS A 420 -8.36 -6.11 -3.13
C CYS A 420 -9.69 -6.04 -2.38
N SER A 421 -9.74 -6.47 -1.11
CA SER A 421 -10.94 -6.31 -0.29
C SER A 421 -11.25 -4.83 -0.02
N PRO A 422 -12.51 -4.49 0.28
CA PRO A 422 -12.88 -3.14 0.69
C PRO A 422 -12.04 -2.61 1.86
N TYR A 423 -11.68 -3.48 2.81
CA TYR A 423 -10.81 -3.13 3.93
C TYR A 423 -9.38 -2.79 3.48
N ALA A 424 -8.78 -3.60 2.61
CA ALA A 424 -7.43 -3.34 2.09
C ALA A 424 -7.36 -1.98 1.37
N VAL A 425 -8.41 -1.62 0.63
CA VAL A 425 -8.53 -0.33 -0.05
C VAL A 425 -8.75 0.81 0.97
N GLU A 426 -9.65 0.64 1.93
CA GLU A 426 -9.97 1.65 2.95
C GLU A 426 -8.76 2.06 3.79
N PHE A 427 -7.94 1.07 4.19
CA PHE A 427 -6.75 1.31 5.01
C PHE A 427 -5.51 1.72 4.21
N ASN A 428 -5.61 1.78 2.88
CA ASN A 428 -4.47 1.97 1.98
C ASN A 428 -3.34 0.96 2.29
N ALA A 429 -3.72 -0.31 2.36
CA ALA A 429 -2.81 -1.41 2.65
C ALA A 429 -1.86 -1.64 1.46
N GLU A 430 -0.56 -1.69 1.72
CA GLU A 430 0.47 -1.78 0.66
C GLU A 430 0.48 -3.13 -0.08
N CYS A 431 -0.18 -4.15 0.47
CA CYS A 431 -0.41 -5.42 -0.23
C CYS A 431 -1.39 -5.30 -1.40
N ALA A 432 -1.91 -4.10 -1.69
CA ALA A 432 -2.71 -3.83 -2.88
C ALA A 432 -2.11 -4.54 -4.11
N GLY A 433 -2.95 -5.21 -4.90
CA GLY A 433 -2.65 -5.95 -6.13
C GLY A 433 -1.71 -7.16 -6.07
N SER A 434 -1.33 -7.69 -4.91
CA SER A 434 -0.74 -9.04 -4.83
C SER A 434 -1.70 -10.10 -5.41
N PHE A 435 -3.01 -9.98 -5.20
CA PHE A 435 -4.02 -10.82 -5.84
C PHE A 435 -4.05 -10.67 -7.36
N LEU A 436 -3.96 -9.44 -7.87
CA LEU A 436 -3.96 -9.18 -9.31
C LEU A 436 -2.77 -9.85 -10.02
N PHE A 437 -1.63 -9.97 -9.32
CA PHE A 437 -0.43 -10.57 -9.87
C PHE A 437 -0.30 -12.08 -9.60
N LEU A 438 -0.49 -12.51 -8.35
CA LEU A 438 -0.20 -13.88 -7.91
C LEU A 438 -1.36 -14.85 -8.14
N SER A 439 -2.62 -14.39 -8.12
CA SER A 439 -3.77 -15.29 -8.28
C SER A 439 -3.74 -16.03 -9.63
N PRO A 440 -3.42 -15.40 -10.78
CA PRO A 440 -3.25 -16.12 -12.05
C PRO A 440 -2.17 -17.22 -11.99
N ILE A 441 -1.05 -16.94 -11.31
CA ILE A 441 0.05 -17.91 -11.16
C ILE A 441 -0.42 -19.12 -10.34
N VAL A 442 -1.11 -18.87 -9.22
CA VAL A 442 -1.68 -19.92 -8.36
C VAL A 442 -2.70 -20.76 -9.16
N VAL A 443 -3.56 -20.14 -9.98
CA VAL A 443 -4.51 -20.85 -10.85
C VAL A 443 -3.80 -21.74 -11.86
N ILE A 444 -2.76 -21.24 -12.54
CA ILE A 444 -2.00 -22.02 -13.53
C ILE A 444 -1.34 -23.22 -12.87
N ILE A 445 -0.60 -23.00 -11.77
CA ILE A 445 0.16 -24.06 -11.09
C ILE A 445 -0.78 -25.12 -10.50
N SER A 446 -1.84 -24.71 -9.81
CA SER A 446 -2.78 -25.64 -9.18
C SER A 446 -3.60 -26.42 -10.21
N SER A 447 -4.00 -25.79 -11.33
CA SER A 447 -4.68 -26.49 -12.43
C SER A 447 -3.74 -27.49 -13.12
N LEU A 448 -2.50 -27.09 -13.41
CA LEU A 448 -1.50 -27.97 -14.01
C LEU A 448 -1.19 -29.17 -13.11
N SER A 449 -1.01 -28.93 -11.81
CA SER A 449 -0.76 -29.97 -10.81
C SER A 449 -1.94 -30.95 -10.72
N THR A 450 -3.18 -30.43 -10.70
CA THR A 450 -4.40 -31.24 -10.68
C THR A 450 -4.49 -32.15 -11.91
N PHE A 451 -4.21 -31.61 -13.10
CA PHE A 451 -4.29 -32.36 -14.35
C PHE A 451 -3.19 -33.43 -14.49
N LEU A 452 -1.94 -33.06 -14.18
CA LEU A 452 -0.79 -33.95 -14.35
C LEU A 452 -0.77 -35.05 -13.29
N CYS A 453 -1.00 -34.72 -12.01
CA CYS A 453 -0.66 -35.61 -10.91
C CYS A 453 -1.84 -36.38 -10.31
N PHE A 454 -3.08 -35.96 -10.54
CA PHE A 454 -4.24 -36.51 -9.85
C PHE A 454 -5.31 -37.08 -10.78
N GLN A 455 -6.05 -38.07 -10.27
CA GLN A 455 -7.22 -38.63 -10.93
C GLN A 455 -8.40 -37.65 -10.89
N THR A 456 -9.28 -37.73 -11.89
CA THR A 456 -10.55 -37.00 -11.88
C THR A 456 -11.46 -37.53 -10.76
N GLY A 457 -11.91 -36.64 -9.89
CA GLY A 457 -12.81 -36.95 -8.78
C GLY A 457 -13.31 -35.69 -8.08
N ILE A 458 -13.92 -35.85 -6.90
CA ILE A 458 -14.51 -34.73 -6.15
C ILE A 458 -13.44 -33.67 -5.81
N GLY A 459 -12.27 -34.07 -5.35
CA GLY A 459 -11.18 -33.13 -5.02
C GLY A 459 -10.71 -32.31 -6.22
N SER A 460 -10.48 -32.94 -7.39
CA SER A 460 -10.09 -32.22 -8.60
C SER A 460 -11.17 -31.26 -9.07
N THR A 461 -12.45 -31.65 -8.98
CA THR A 461 -13.59 -30.78 -9.30
C THR A 461 -13.64 -29.57 -8.38
N MET A 462 -13.40 -29.77 -7.08
CA MET A 462 -13.37 -28.68 -6.10
C MET A 462 -12.20 -27.70 -6.34
N VAL A 463 -11.00 -28.20 -6.71
CA VAL A 463 -9.88 -27.31 -7.08
C VAL A 463 -10.23 -26.47 -8.30
N ASN A 464 -10.79 -27.09 -9.34
CA ASN A 464 -11.20 -26.38 -10.55
C ASN A 464 -12.29 -25.33 -10.25
N LEU A 465 -13.24 -25.65 -9.36
CA LEU A 465 -14.23 -24.68 -8.90
C LEU A 465 -13.59 -23.51 -8.14
N ALA A 466 -12.68 -23.79 -7.21
CA ALA A 466 -11.96 -22.75 -6.47
C ALA A 466 -11.17 -21.82 -7.40
N ASN A 467 -10.48 -22.39 -8.40
CA ASN A 467 -9.77 -21.62 -9.42
C ASN A 467 -10.71 -20.82 -10.32
N PHE A 468 -11.85 -21.40 -10.72
CA PHE A 468 -12.86 -20.69 -11.50
C PHE A 468 -13.39 -19.48 -10.74
N LEU A 469 -13.77 -19.64 -9.47
CA LEU A 469 -14.22 -18.54 -8.61
C LEU A 469 -13.13 -17.48 -8.43
N ALA A 470 -11.87 -17.89 -8.28
CA ALA A 470 -10.73 -16.98 -8.20
C ALA A 470 -10.57 -16.15 -9.49
N VAL A 471 -10.68 -16.77 -10.67
CA VAL A 471 -10.62 -16.07 -11.97
C VAL A 471 -11.77 -15.10 -12.14
N VAL A 472 -13.01 -15.49 -11.78
CA VAL A 472 -14.17 -14.59 -11.83
C VAL A 472 -13.98 -13.39 -10.91
N THR A 473 -13.52 -13.63 -9.68
CA THR A 473 -13.25 -12.58 -8.70
C THR A 473 -12.10 -11.67 -9.16
N TRP A 474 -11.04 -12.26 -9.71
CA TRP A 474 -9.90 -11.54 -10.29
C TRP A 474 -10.36 -10.65 -11.45
N LEU A 475 -11.18 -11.15 -12.36
CA LEU A 475 -11.77 -10.38 -13.46
C LEU A 475 -12.63 -9.23 -12.94
N GLN A 476 -13.48 -9.46 -11.94
CA GLN A 476 -14.29 -8.41 -11.33
C GLN A 476 -13.42 -7.32 -10.70
N CYS A 477 -12.40 -7.69 -9.92
CA CYS A 477 -11.46 -6.73 -9.33
C CYS A 477 -10.67 -5.97 -10.41
N PHE A 478 -10.25 -6.66 -11.47
CA PHE A 478 -9.52 -6.07 -12.58
C PHE A 478 -10.37 -5.07 -13.36
N LEU A 479 -11.63 -5.41 -13.65
CA LEU A 479 -12.54 -4.59 -14.44
C LEU A 479 -13.12 -3.42 -13.61
N LYS A 480 -13.42 -3.64 -12.32
CA LYS A 480 -13.97 -2.61 -11.41
C LYS A 480 -12.96 -1.51 -11.07
N ASN A 481 -11.66 -1.81 -11.12
CA ASN A 481 -10.59 -0.83 -10.89
C ASN A 481 -10.26 0.06 -12.11
N GLY A 482 -11.15 0.13 -13.11
CA GLY A 482 -11.01 1.05 -14.24
C GLY A 482 -9.93 0.59 -15.21
N ALA A 483 -10.28 -0.35 -16.08
CA ALA A 483 -9.49 -0.76 -17.23
C ALA A 483 -9.39 0.31 -18.34
N GLU A 484 -9.21 1.59 -18.00
CA GLU A 484 -8.83 2.60 -19.00
C GLU A 484 -7.31 2.71 -19.17
N LYS A 485 -6.47 2.24 -18.23
CA LYS A 485 -5.01 2.50 -18.29
C LYS A 485 -4.09 1.37 -17.79
N SER A 486 -4.30 0.11 -18.21
CA SER A 486 -3.31 -1.00 -18.08
C SER A 486 -2.87 -1.40 -16.65
N ILE A 487 -2.19 -2.55 -16.51
CA ILE A 487 -1.54 -2.99 -15.26
C ILE A 487 -0.25 -2.19 -14.97
N LEU A 488 0.30 -1.46 -15.95
CA LEU A 488 1.58 -0.76 -15.79
C LEU A 488 1.61 0.32 -14.69
N PRO A 489 0.59 1.19 -14.51
CA PRO A 489 0.56 2.14 -13.40
C PRO A 489 0.58 1.45 -12.04
N PHE A 490 -0.09 0.30 -11.94
CA PHE A 490 -0.11 -0.53 -10.73
C PHE A 490 1.28 -1.13 -10.43
N ILE A 491 1.93 -1.72 -11.44
CA ILE A 491 3.34 -2.18 -11.36
C ILE A 491 4.29 -1.02 -11.06
N ARG A 492 4.03 0.19 -11.59
CA ARG A 492 4.83 1.39 -11.32
C ARG A 492 4.67 1.88 -9.88
N MET A 493 3.47 1.83 -9.29
CA MET A 493 3.24 2.22 -7.89
C MET A 493 3.95 1.30 -6.89
N HIS A 494 4.06 0.00 -7.21
CA HIS A 494 4.71 -0.98 -6.33
C HIS A 494 6.03 -1.51 -6.90
N ARG A 495 6.70 -0.75 -7.78
CA ARG A 495 7.83 -1.22 -8.61
C ARG A 495 8.96 -1.83 -7.80
N ALA A 496 9.27 -1.28 -6.63
CA ALA A 496 10.31 -1.81 -5.74
C ALA A 496 9.96 -3.19 -5.18
N TYR A 497 8.69 -3.39 -4.78
CA TYR A 497 8.20 -4.71 -4.34
C TYR A 497 8.15 -5.69 -5.49
N PHE A 498 7.69 -5.27 -6.67
CA PHE A 498 7.67 -6.13 -7.86
C PHE A 498 9.07 -6.60 -8.26
N VAL A 499 10.03 -5.67 -8.35
CA VAL A 499 11.42 -6.02 -8.64
C VAL A 499 12.00 -6.91 -7.55
N LEU A 500 11.70 -6.61 -6.27
CA LEU A 500 12.13 -7.45 -5.17
C LEU A 500 11.53 -8.86 -5.28
N TYR A 501 10.22 -9.04 -5.44
CA TYR A 501 9.57 -10.34 -5.57
C TYR A 501 10.07 -11.13 -6.78
N ILE A 502 10.31 -10.47 -7.91
CA ILE A 502 10.88 -11.11 -9.11
C ILE A 502 12.32 -11.55 -8.83
N LEU A 503 13.18 -10.67 -8.29
CA LEU A 503 14.57 -11.00 -7.94
C LEU A 503 14.63 -12.13 -6.92
N LEU A 504 13.75 -12.07 -5.93
CA LEU A 504 13.55 -13.08 -4.91
C LEU A 504 13.13 -14.41 -5.56
N PHE A 505 12.13 -14.41 -6.42
CA PHE A 505 11.68 -15.62 -7.12
C PHE A 505 12.78 -16.22 -8.02
N PHE A 506 13.53 -15.38 -8.74
CA PHE A 506 14.69 -15.80 -9.53
C PHE A 506 15.82 -16.34 -8.65
N LEU A 507 16.09 -15.71 -7.51
CA LEU A 507 17.09 -16.19 -6.54
C LEU A 507 16.67 -17.54 -5.96
N PHE A 508 15.39 -17.70 -5.61
CA PHE A 508 14.83 -18.98 -5.18
C PHE A 508 15.03 -20.05 -6.25
N TYR A 509 14.68 -19.75 -7.51
CA TYR A 509 14.83 -20.66 -8.64
C TYR A 509 16.29 -21.04 -8.90
N LEU A 510 17.20 -20.06 -8.98
CA LEU A 510 18.64 -20.26 -9.18
C LEU A 510 19.28 -21.08 -8.06
N LEU A 511 18.92 -20.81 -6.81
CA LEU A 511 19.40 -21.59 -5.68
C LEU A 511 18.81 -23.00 -5.70
N SER A 512 17.55 -23.17 -6.10
CA SER A 512 16.87 -24.47 -6.13
C SER A 512 17.31 -25.41 -7.26
N ILE A 513 17.88 -24.90 -8.36
CA ILE A 513 18.36 -25.70 -9.51
C ILE A 513 19.82 -26.13 -9.36
N HIS A 514 20.59 -25.43 -8.54
CA HIS A 514 21.99 -25.79 -8.26
C HIS A 514 22.15 -26.69 -7.02
N LEU A 515 21.06 -27.33 -6.62
CA LEU A 515 20.94 -28.33 -5.56
C LEU A 515 20.23 -29.56 -6.11
#